data_AF-A0A9J5YBZ0-F1
#
_entry.id   AF-A0A9J5YBZ0-F1
#
_cell.length_a   1.000
_cell.length_b   1.000
_cell.length_c   1.000
_cell.angle_alpha   90.00
_cell.angle_beta   90.00
_cell.angle_gamma   90.00
#
_symmetry.space_group_name_H-M   'P 1'
#
loop_
_entity.id
_entity.type
_entity.pdbx_description
1 polymer ?
#
loop_
_entity_poly.entity_id
_entity_poly.type
_entity_poly.pdbx_seq_one_letter_code
_entity_poly.pdbx_strand_id
1 'polypeptide(L)'
;MGEKSANLITRRKMKLFELRLKMNGARKANQSAMIVEKKKTEVLATESRGMSKYGQAPKSSDDKIERMVKELKDRDEKRQSFSRRRRFHEEKDIDSINDRNEHFNKKIERAFGKYTLEIKNSLERGTALPD
;
A
#
# COMPACT_ATOMS: atom_id res chain seq x y z
N MET A 1 80.95 0.79 -25.39
CA MET A 1 80.07 1.31 -24.30
C MET A 1 78.62 0.81 -24.36
N GLY A 2 78.15 0.12 -25.42
CA GLY A 2 76.73 -0.23 -25.60
C GLY A 2 76.19 -1.49 -24.89
N GLU A 3 77.04 -2.45 -24.52
CA GLU A 3 76.56 -3.74 -23.98
C GLU A 3 76.20 -3.70 -22.48
N LYS A 4 76.91 -2.88 -21.70
CA LYS A 4 76.65 -2.71 -20.26
C LYS A 4 75.31 -2.00 -20.00
N SER A 5 74.94 -1.04 -20.85
CA SER A 5 73.66 -0.32 -20.75
C SER A 5 72.48 -1.19 -21.18
N ALA A 6 72.63 -2.01 -22.23
CA ALA A 6 71.61 -2.96 -22.68
C ALA A 6 71.28 -4.01 -21.59
N ASN A 7 72.30 -4.57 -20.93
CA ASN A 7 72.11 -5.51 -19.82
C ASN A 7 71.41 -4.89 -18.60
N LEU A 8 71.71 -3.61 -18.30
CA LEU A 8 71.05 -2.89 -17.21
C LEU A 8 69.56 -2.62 -17.53
N ILE A 9 69.24 -2.30 -18.78
CA ILE A 9 67.86 -2.11 -19.25
C ILE A 9 67.08 -3.43 -19.15
N THR A 10 67.67 -4.56 -19.55
CA THR A 10 67.03 -5.88 -19.44
C THR A 10 66.79 -6.28 -17.98
N ARG A 11 67.76 -6.05 -17.08
CA ARG A 11 67.57 -6.29 -15.63
C ARG A 11 66.46 -5.43 -15.03
N ARG A 12 66.37 -4.15 -15.42
CA ARG A 12 65.29 -3.25 -14.98
C ARG A 12 63.92 -3.70 -15.50
N LYS A 13 63.84 -4.17 -16.76
CA LYS A 13 62.61 -4.74 -17.34
C LYS A 13 62.14 -5.99 -16.60
N MET A 14 63.05 -6.90 -16.25
CA MET A 14 62.71 -8.11 -15.48
C MET A 14 62.22 -7.76 -14.07
N LYS A 15 62.87 -6.80 -13.41
CA LYS A 15 62.43 -6.32 -12.08
C LYS A 15 61.05 -5.65 -12.13
N LEU A 16 60.74 -4.92 -13.21
CA LEU A 16 59.42 -4.32 -13.43
C LEU A 16 58.34 -5.40 -13.64
N PHE A 17 58.67 -6.46 -14.39
CA PHE A 17 57.77 -7.60 -14.62
C PHE A 17 57.44 -8.34 -13.32
N GLU A 18 58.45 -8.60 -12.49
CA GLU A 18 58.29 -9.22 -11.17
C GLU A 18 57.42 -8.35 -10.25
N LEU A 19 57.66 -7.04 -10.22
CA LEU A 19 56.85 -6.10 -9.44
C LEU A 19 55.39 -6.12 -9.90
N ARG A 20 55.15 -6.20 -11.21
CA ARG A 20 53.80 -6.27 -11.79
C ARG A 20 53.08 -7.57 -11.41
N LEU A 21 53.78 -8.71 -11.42
CA LEU A 21 53.23 -9.98 -10.96
C LEU A 21 52.86 -9.92 -9.47
N LYS A 22 53.75 -9.38 -8.63
CA LYS A 22 53.50 -9.22 -7.19
C LYS A 22 52.31 -8.30 -6.91
N MET A 23 52.22 -7.17 -7.61
CA MET A 23 51.09 -6.24 -7.51
C MET A 23 49.77 -6.88 -7.97
N ASN A 24 49.79 -7.67 -9.03
CA ASN A 24 48.62 -8.41 -9.50
C ASN A 24 48.17 -9.47 -8.49
N GLY A 25 49.10 -10.19 -7.86
CA GLY A 25 48.82 -11.14 -6.79
C GLY A 25 48.16 -10.48 -5.58
N ALA A 26 48.71 -9.34 -5.13
CA ALA A 26 48.16 -8.58 -4.00
C ALA A 26 46.75 -8.03 -4.29
N ARG A 27 46.50 -7.53 -5.50
CA ARG A 27 45.16 -7.07 -5.92
C ARG A 27 44.12 -8.19 -5.86
N LYS A 28 44.47 -9.39 -6.35
CA LYS A 28 43.57 -10.55 -6.33
C LYS A 28 43.27 -11.03 -4.92
N ALA A 29 44.29 -11.08 -4.04
CA ALA A 29 44.12 -11.46 -2.64
C ALA A 29 43.21 -10.47 -1.89
N ASN A 30 43.41 -9.16 -2.10
CA ASN A 30 42.57 -8.13 -1.49
C ASN A 30 41.13 -8.19 -2.02
N GLN A 31 40.93 -8.47 -3.31
CA GLN A 31 39.59 -8.65 -3.88
C GLN A 31 38.88 -9.85 -3.25
N SER A 32 39.56 -10.99 -3.07
CA SER A 32 38.96 -12.15 -2.40
C SER A 32 38.62 -11.87 -0.93
N ALA A 33 39.48 -11.17 -0.19
CA ALA A 33 39.21 -10.83 1.21
C ALA A 33 37.98 -9.92 1.34
N MET A 34 37.82 -8.92 0.46
CA MET A 34 36.63 -8.08 0.42
C MET A 34 35.34 -8.86 0.10
N ILE A 35 35.42 -9.84 -0.81
CA ILE A 35 34.25 -10.68 -1.15
C ILE A 35 33.87 -11.59 0.03
N VAL A 36 34.85 -12.15 0.74
CA VAL A 36 34.60 -13.00 1.92
C VAL A 36 33.98 -12.20 3.05
N GLU A 37 34.49 -11.00 3.35
CA GLU A 37 33.90 -10.11 4.36
C GLU A 37 32.48 -9.69 3.98
N LYS A 38 32.23 -9.33 2.70
CA LYS A 38 30.89 -9.00 2.22
C LYS A 38 29.91 -10.18 2.38
N LYS A 39 30.33 -11.40 1.99
CA LYS A 39 29.52 -12.61 2.20
C LYS A 39 29.27 -12.90 3.67
N LYS A 40 30.26 -12.70 4.54
CA LYS A 40 30.12 -12.89 5.99
C LYS A 40 29.13 -11.90 6.61
N THR A 41 29.15 -10.63 6.18
CA THR A 41 28.16 -9.64 6.61
C THR A 41 26.75 -9.94 6.10
N GLU A 42 26.61 -10.45 4.87
CA GLU A 42 25.32 -10.85 4.31
C GLU A 42 24.75 -12.08 5.04
N VAL A 43 25.59 -13.07 5.39
CA VAL A 43 25.18 -14.26 6.15
C VAL A 43 24.80 -13.90 7.58
N LEU A 44 25.57 -13.04 8.26
CA LEU A 44 25.24 -12.58 9.63
C LEU A 44 23.91 -11.82 9.70
N ALA A 45 23.52 -11.10 8.64
CA ALA A 45 22.20 -10.47 8.55
C ALA A 45 21.04 -11.48 8.48
N THR A 46 21.30 -12.72 8.03
CA THR A 46 20.30 -13.79 7.97
C THR A 46 20.22 -14.63 9.25
N GLU A 47 21.23 -14.57 10.12
CA GLU A 47 21.36 -15.44 11.30
C GLU A 47 20.94 -14.81 12.63
N SER A 48 20.26 -13.65 12.64
CA SER A 48 19.43 -13.24 13.79
C SER A 48 18.20 -14.16 13.93
N ARG A 49 18.47 -15.44 14.23
CA ARG A 49 17.55 -16.49 14.66
C ARG A 49 17.01 -16.12 16.05
N GLY A 50 15.93 -15.36 16.06
CA GLY A 50 15.24 -14.95 17.29
C GLY A 50 14.23 -13.82 17.08
N MET A 51 14.25 -13.16 15.92
CA MET A 51 13.26 -12.14 15.59
C MET A 51 11.96 -12.79 15.11
N SER A 52 10.85 -12.50 15.81
CA SER A 52 9.49 -12.81 15.41
C SER A 52 9.29 -12.67 13.89
N LYS A 53 8.79 -13.72 13.22
CA LYS A 53 8.46 -13.68 11.79
C LYS A 53 7.32 -12.70 11.46
N TYR A 54 6.64 -12.18 12.48
CA TYR A 54 5.65 -11.11 12.34
C TYR A 54 6.38 -9.77 12.18
N GLY A 55 6.52 -9.33 10.93
CA GLY A 55 7.17 -8.06 10.57
C GLY A 55 8.03 -8.14 9.31
N GLN A 56 8.50 -9.34 8.96
CA GLN A 56 9.09 -9.60 7.64
C GLN A 56 8.04 -10.25 6.75
N ALA A 57 7.09 -9.43 6.28
CA ALA A 57 6.13 -9.91 5.29
C ALA A 57 6.91 -10.32 4.03
N PRO A 58 6.73 -11.56 3.52
CA PRO A 58 7.26 -11.89 2.20
C PRO A 58 6.66 -10.90 1.20
N LYS A 59 7.48 -10.37 0.29
CA LYS A 59 6.96 -9.53 -0.79
C LYS A 59 5.89 -10.33 -1.52
N SER A 60 4.64 -9.91 -1.39
CA SER A 60 3.50 -10.53 -2.04
C SER A 60 3.76 -10.56 -3.54
N SER A 61 3.41 -11.67 -4.21
CA SER A 61 3.46 -11.72 -5.67
C SER A 61 2.48 -10.70 -6.26
N ASP A 62 2.83 -10.11 -7.39
CA ASP A 62 2.03 -9.05 -8.03
C ASP A 62 0.59 -9.50 -8.29
N ASP A 63 0.38 -10.75 -8.71
CA ASP A 63 -0.96 -11.36 -8.91
C ASP A 63 -1.87 -11.30 -7.66
N LYS A 64 -1.27 -11.42 -6.46
CA LYS A 64 -2.04 -11.36 -5.20
C LYS A 64 -2.45 -9.93 -4.89
N ILE A 65 -1.59 -8.97 -5.22
CA ILE A 65 -1.86 -7.54 -5.06
C ILE A 65 -2.97 -7.12 -6.02
N GLU A 66 -2.90 -7.55 -7.29
CA GLU A 66 -3.94 -7.26 -8.28
C GLU A 66 -5.32 -7.81 -7.88
N ARG A 67 -5.35 -9.06 -7.37
CA ARG A 67 -6.59 -9.65 -6.82
C ARG A 67 -7.17 -8.84 -5.66
N MET A 68 -6.32 -8.37 -4.74
CA MET A 68 -6.76 -7.53 -3.62
C MET A 68 -7.33 -6.20 -4.10
N VAL A 69 -6.66 -5.54 -5.05
CA VAL A 69 -7.11 -4.25 -5.60
C VAL A 69 -8.45 -4.42 -6.31
N LYS A 70 -8.63 -5.49 -7.08
CA LYS A 70 -9.92 -5.79 -7.72
C LYS A 70 -11.03 -5.96 -6.70
N GLU A 71 -10.79 -6.74 -5.64
CA GLU A 71 -11.79 -6.96 -4.60
C GLU A 71 -12.18 -5.65 -3.87
N LEU A 72 -11.20 -4.78 -3.60
CA LEU A 72 -11.48 -3.48 -2.98
C LEU A 72 -12.38 -2.61 -3.86
N LYS A 73 -12.11 -2.55 -5.16
CA LYS A 73 -12.97 -1.82 -6.12
C LYS A 73 -14.39 -2.39 -6.14
N ASP A 74 -14.53 -3.71 -6.22
CA ASP A 74 -15.85 -4.37 -6.20
C ASP A 74 -16.62 -4.08 -4.91
N ARG A 75 -15.94 -4.02 -3.75
CA ARG A 75 -16.56 -3.65 -2.47
C ARG A 75 -16.98 -2.19 -2.43
N ASP A 76 -16.16 -1.29 -2.95
CA ASP A 76 -16.48 0.13 -3.00
C ASP A 76 -17.68 0.40 -3.90
N GLU A 77 -17.76 -0.22 -5.08
CA GLU A 77 -18.92 -0.15 -5.97
C GLU A 77 -20.20 -0.65 -5.29
N LYS A 78 -20.11 -1.79 -4.59
CA LYS A 78 -21.23 -2.31 -3.80
C LYS A 78 -21.64 -1.34 -2.70
N ARG A 79 -20.69 -0.74 -1.98
CA ARG A 79 -20.96 0.24 -0.91
C ARG A 79 -21.66 1.49 -1.44
N GLN A 80 -21.21 2.01 -2.59
CA GLN A 80 -21.86 3.15 -3.24
C GLN A 80 -23.29 2.80 -3.68
N SER A 81 -23.47 1.60 -4.24
CA SER A 81 -24.79 1.12 -4.65
C SER A 81 -25.71 0.78 -3.48
N PHE A 82 -25.19 0.51 -2.27
CA PHE A 82 -26.00 0.17 -1.10
C PHE A 82 -26.81 1.36 -0.59
N SER A 83 -26.28 2.58 -0.76
CA SER A 83 -27.05 3.81 -0.61
C SER A 83 -27.90 4.05 -1.87
N ARG A 84 -28.83 3.14 -2.16
CA ARG A 84 -29.83 3.38 -3.20
C ARG A 84 -30.69 4.55 -2.71
N ARG A 85 -30.52 5.72 -3.32
CA ARG A 85 -31.49 6.81 -3.21
C ARG A 85 -32.86 6.21 -3.52
N ARG A 86 -33.78 6.23 -2.56
CA ARG A 86 -35.18 5.89 -2.82
C ARG A 86 -35.65 6.79 -3.95
N ARG A 87 -36.22 6.23 -5.02
CA ARG A 87 -36.69 7.02 -6.17
C ARG A 87 -37.63 8.10 -5.63
N PHE A 88 -37.41 9.34 -6.06
CA PHE A 88 -38.32 10.44 -5.77
C PHE A 88 -39.66 10.12 -6.46
N HIS A 89 -40.75 10.17 -5.71
CA HIS A 89 -42.10 9.98 -6.23
C HIS A 89 -42.72 11.37 -6.37
N GLU A 90 -42.92 11.82 -7.61
CA GLU A 90 -43.44 13.18 -7.92
C GLU A 90 -44.89 13.39 -7.44
N GLU A 91 -45.63 12.32 -7.20
CA GLU A 91 -47.01 12.34 -6.71
C GLU A 91 -47.09 12.54 -5.19
N LYS A 92 -45.97 12.55 -4.46
CA LYS A 92 -45.99 12.71 -3.00
C LYS A 92 -46.11 14.20 -2.64
N ASP A 93 -47.03 14.51 -1.74
CA ASP A 93 -47.14 15.83 -1.12
C ASP A 93 -45.82 16.28 -0.49
N ILE A 94 -45.43 17.52 -0.79
CA ILE A 94 -44.18 18.12 -0.34
C ILE A 94 -44.41 18.78 1.02
N ASP A 95 -43.92 18.12 2.08
CA ASP A 95 -43.99 18.58 3.47
C ASP A 95 -42.78 19.44 3.90
N SER A 96 -41.88 19.76 2.96
CA SER A 96 -40.57 20.35 3.26
C SER A 96 -40.20 21.48 2.29
N ILE A 97 -39.52 22.49 2.85
CA ILE A 97 -39.07 23.68 2.12
C ILE A 97 -37.63 23.50 1.55
N ASN A 98 -36.82 22.65 2.19
CA ASN A 98 -35.43 22.39 1.78
C ASN A 98 -35.02 20.92 2.02
N ASP A 99 -33.94 20.47 1.38
CA ASP A 99 -33.46 19.07 1.45
C ASP A 99 -33.11 18.62 2.87
N ARG A 100 -32.55 19.52 3.71
CA ARG A 100 -32.22 19.19 5.10
C ARG A 100 -33.49 18.97 5.93
N ASN A 101 -34.53 19.77 5.68
CA ASN A 101 -35.83 19.66 6.30
C ASN A 101 -36.53 18.36 5.83
N GLU A 102 -36.45 18.02 4.54
CA GLU A 102 -36.98 16.75 4.02
C GLU A 102 -36.31 15.54 4.70
N HIS A 103 -34.97 15.58 4.87
CA HIS A 103 -34.25 14.54 5.60
C HIS A 103 -34.64 14.46 7.08
N PHE A 104 -34.90 15.61 7.71
CA PHE A 104 -35.36 15.70 9.09
C PHE A 104 -36.78 15.15 9.24
N ASN A 105 -37.73 15.58 8.41
CA ASN A 105 -39.09 15.06 8.34
C ASN A 105 -39.08 13.54 8.12
N LYS A 106 -38.27 13.02 7.18
CA LYS A 106 -38.08 11.57 6.98
C LYS A 106 -37.55 10.85 8.22
N LYS A 107 -36.75 11.51 9.07
CA LYS A 107 -36.23 10.95 10.32
C LYS A 107 -37.32 10.92 11.40
N ILE A 108 -38.08 12.00 11.53
CA ILE A 108 -39.22 12.09 12.45
C ILE A 108 -40.28 11.04 12.08
N GLU A 109 -40.64 10.93 10.80
CA GLU A 109 -41.61 9.94 10.34
C GLU A 109 -41.16 8.50 10.64
N ARG A 110 -39.86 8.20 10.48
CA ARG A 110 -39.31 6.89 10.84
C ARG A 110 -39.37 6.58 12.34
N ALA A 111 -39.20 7.58 13.19
CA ALA A 111 -39.17 7.41 14.64
C ALA A 111 -40.58 7.44 15.25
N PHE A 112 -41.42 8.36 14.80
CA PHE A 112 -42.69 8.72 15.43
C PHE A 112 -43.91 8.41 14.58
N GLY A 113 -43.76 8.12 13.28
CA GLY A 113 -44.90 7.89 12.37
C GLY A 113 -45.83 6.75 12.82
N LYS A 114 -45.30 5.75 13.54
CA LYS A 114 -46.12 4.68 14.14
C LYS A 114 -47.09 5.21 15.21
N TYR A 115 -46.70 6.25 15.93
CA TYR A 115 -47.45 6.79 17.07
C TYR A 115 -48.31 8.01 16.69
N THR A 116 -47.96 8.71 15.60
CA THR A 116 -48.66 9.92 15.15
C THR A 116 -49.69 9.66 14.04
N LEU A 117 -50.04 8.40 13.78
CA LEU A 117 -51.00 8.02 12.72
C LEU A 117 -52.38 8.67 12.91
N GLU A 118 -52.90 8.65 14.14
CA GLU A 118 -54.20 9.25 14.47
C GLU A 118 -54.20 10.77 14.26
N ILE A 119 -53.11 11.43 14.68
CA ILE A 119 -52.93 12.88 14.52
C ILE A 119 -52.90 13.23 13.03
N LYS A 120 -52.19 12.45 12.21
CA LYS A 120 -52.11 12.64 10.76
C LYS A 120 -53.48 12.48 10.09
N ASN A 121 -54.20 11.40 10.41
CA ASN A 121 -55.54 11.16 9.87
C ASN A 121 -56.54 12.25 10.30
N SER A 122 -56.40 12.81 11.50
CA SER A 122 -57.25 13.92 11.95
C SER A 122 -56.93 15.24 11.26
N LEU A 123 -55.67 15.50 10.92
CA LEU A 123 -55.27 16.65 10.10
C LEU A 123 -55.81 16.54 8.68
N GLU A 124 -55.68 15.37 8.04
CA GLU A 124 -56.21 15.12 6.70
C GLU A 124 -57.75 15.19 6.65
N ARG A 125 -58.43 14.88 7.76
CA ARG A 125 -59.88 15.03 7.92
C ARG A 125 -60.35 16.43 8.31
N GLY A 126 -59.44 17.39 8.52
CA GLY A 126 -59.81 18.77 8.85
C GLY A 126 -60.23 18.98 10.31
N THR A 127 -59.56 18.33 11.27
CA THR A 127 -59.71 18.53 12.73
C THR A 127 -61.07 18.12 13.33
N ALA A 128 -61.60 16.96 12.94
CA ALA A 128 -62.76 16.38 13.63
C ALA A 128 -62.35 15.81 15.01
N LEU A 129 -62.95 16.34 16.08
CA LEU A 129 -62.99 15.70 17.39
C LEU A 129 -63.96 14.50 17.35
N PRO A 130 -63.77 13.44 18.17
CA PRO A 130 -64.76 12.39 18.30
C PRO A 130 -66.00 12.95 19.04
N ASP A 131 -67.20 12.62 18.53
CA ASP A 131 -68.43 12.71 19.32
C ASP A 131 -68.39 11.72 20.50
#